data_AF-A0A8I1G0M7-F1
#
_entry.id   AF-A0A8I1G0M7-F1
#
_cell.length_a   1.000
_cell.length_b   1.000
_cell.length_c   1.000
_cell.angle_alpha   90.00
_cell.angle_beta   90.00
_cell.angle_gamma   90.00
#
_symmetry.space_group_name_H-M   'P 1'
#
loop_
_entity.id
_entity.type
_entity.pdbx_description
1 polymer ?
#
loop_
_entity_poly.entity_id
_entity_poly.type
_entity_poly.pdbx_seq_one_letter_code
_entity_poly.pdbx_strand_id
1 'polypeptide(L)'
;MSHNIFIAEFDDGLRMYGINDGTACHMHAFLFQTQAQVEHWLGSGDRDTRKLPVMPENASLTEENVTIGPDETWAFRSRASRTAQWITGPLEHDSESWEDQSVYGHST
;
A
#
# COMPACT_ATOMS: atom_id res chain seq x y z
N MET A 1 -1.36 17.45 -9.28
CA MET A 1 -0.72 16.13 -9.21
C MET A 1 -1.64 15.24 -8.43
N SER A 2 -2.08 14.11 -9.00
CA SER A 2 -3.22 13.35 -8.49
C SER A 2 -2.73 12.18 -7.65
N HIS A 3 -2.78 12.31 -6.32
CA HIS A 3 -2.71 11.15 -5.44
C HIS A 3 -4.09 10.52 -5.42
N ASN A 4 -4.16 9.22 -5.70
CA ASN A 4 -5.40 8.49 -5.60
C ASN A 4 -5.40 7.74 -4.26
N ILE A 5 -6.52 7.81 -3.55
CA ILE A 5 -6.72 7.03 -2.34
C ILE A 5 -7.26 5.67 -2.79
N PHE A 6 -6.63 4.58 -2.36
CA PHE A 6 -7.16 3.25 -2.57
C PHE A 6 -7.80 2.72 -1.28
N ILE A 7 -8.73 1.79 -1.42
CA ILE A 7 -9.36 1.08 -0.31
C ILE A 7 -8.72 -0.30 -0.20
N ALA A 8 -8.41 -0.71 1.02
CA ALA A 8 -8.01 -2.05 1.40
C ALA A 8 -9.14 -2.66 2.23
N GLU A 9 -9.87 -3.63 1.68
CA GLU A 9 -11.01 -4.27 2.34
C GLU A 9 -10.63 -5.65 2.86
N PHE A 10 -10.84 -5.87 4.15
CA PHE A 10 -10.61 -7.14 4.84
C PHE A 10 -11.82 -8.07 4.67
N ASP A 11 -11.63 -9.37 4.90
CA ASP A 11 -12.69 -10.38 4.75
C ASP A 11 -13.92 -10.13 5.66
N ASP A 12 -13.77 -9.39 6.75
CA ASP A 12 -14.87 -8.97 7.64
C ASP A 12 -15.63 -7.72 7.14
N GLY A 13 -15.26 -7.18 5.98
CA GLY A 13 -15.82 -5.97 5.39
C GLY A 13 -15.26 -4.68 5.98
N LEU A 14 -14.30 -4.75 6.91
CA LEU A 14 -13.61 -3.58 7.40
C LEU A 14 -12.77 -2.97 6.28
N ARG A 15 -12.80 -1.65 6.16
CA ARG A 15 -12.05 -0.91 5.15
C ARG A 15 -10.98 -0.04 5.80
N MET A 16 -9.77 -0.12 5.26
CA MET A 16 -8.68 0.81 5.50
C MET A 16 -8.32 1.52 4.20
N TYR A 17 -7.56 2.58 4.30
CA TYR A 17 -7.28 3.49 3.18
C TYR A 17 -5.78 3.64 3.01
N GLY A 18 -5.30 3.59 1.77
CA GLY A 18 -3.90 3.81 1.46
C GLY A 18 -3.72 4.81 0.33
N ILE A 19 -2.47 5.10 0.00
CA ILE A 19 -2.11 6.11 -1.00
C ILE A 19 -1.49 5.42 -2.20
N ASN A 20 -2.06 5.66 -3.37
CA ASN A 20 -1.48 5.35 -4.66
C ASN A 20 -0.95 6.65 -5.28
N ASP A 21 0.37 6.76 -5.39
CA ASP A 21 0.98 7.85 -6.15
C ASP A 21 0.98 7.50 -7.64
N GLY A 22 -0.06 7.96 -8.34
CA GLY A 22 -0.23 7.76 -9.78
C GLY A 22 0.86 8.42 -10.64
N THR A 23 1.71 9.29 -10.05
CA THR A 23 2.85 9.89 -10.74
C THR A 23 4.06 8.95 -10.78
N ALA A 24 4.22 8.15 -9.72
CA ALA A 24 5.33 7.22 -9.55
C ALA A 24 4.94 5.76 -9.80
N CYS A 25 3.69 5.49 -10.20
CA CYS A 25 3.09 4.14 -10.24
C CYS A 25 3.39 3.35 -8.95
N HIS A 26 3.41 4.02 -7.80
CA HIS A 26 3.86 3.44 -6.54
C HIS A 26 2.72 3.47 -5.53
N MET A 27 2.35 2.28 -5.07
CA MET A 27 1.42 2.10 -3.95
C MET A 27 2.18 2.08 -2.63
N HIS A 28 1.87 3.01 -1.73
CA HIS A 28 2.47 2.98 -0.40
C HIS A 28 1.86 1.87 0.47
N ALA A 29 2.71 1.19 1.24
CA ALA A 29 2.31 0.07 2.07
C ALA A 29 1.62 0.47 3.38
N PHE A 30 1.81 1.69 3.88
CA PHE A 30 1.12 2.13 5.11
C PHE A 30 -0.35 2.47 4.84
N LEU A 31 -1.19 2.14 5.81
CA LEU A 31 -2.64 2.29 5.76
C LEU A 31 -3.13 3.25 6.84
N PHE A 32 -4.33 3.75 6.62
CA PHE A 32 -5.06 4.64 7.53
C PHE A 32 -6.44 4.05 7.81
N GLN A 33 -6.98 4.34 9.00
CA GLN A 33 -8.30 3.84 9.40
C GLN A 33 -9.43 4.62 8.73
N THR A 34 -9.17 5.85 8.31
CA THR A 34 -10.17 6.74 7.71
C THR A 34 -9.59 7.49 6.53
N GLN A 35 -10.45 7.79 5.55
CA GLN A 35 -10.07 8.62 4.41
C GLN A 35 -9.56 10.00 4.84
N ALA A 36 -10.16 10.62 5.86
CA ALA A 36 -9.75 11.93 6.36
C ALA A 36 -8.30 11.95 6.87
N GLN A 37 -7.80 10.85 7.45
CA GLN A 37 -6.40 10.73 7.85
C GLN A 37 -5.47 10.73 6.63
N VAL A 38 -5.87 10.08 5.54
CA VAL A 38 -5.12 10.10 4.27
C VAL A 38 -5.04 11.52 3.72
N GLU A 39 -6.18 12.20 3.67
CA GLU A 39 -6.28 13.57 3.16
C GLU A 39 -5.45 14.54 4.02
N HIS A 40 -5.53 14.42 5.34
CA HIS A 40 -4.71 15.19 6.26
C HIS A 40 -3.23 14.90 6.05
N TRP A 41 -2.84 13.63 5.91
CA TRP A 41 -1.46 13.25 5.63
C TRP A 41 -0.98 13.89 4.32
N LEU A 42 -1.75 13.76 3.24
CA LEU A 42 -1.47 14.36 1.93
C LEU A 42 -1.31 15.88 2.02
N GLY A 43 -2.19 16.57 2.74
CA GLY A 43 -2.17 18.01 2.93
C GLY A 43 -1.13 18.52 3.94
N SER A 44 -0.57 17.66 4.78
CA SER A 44 0.35 18.06 5.86
C SER A 44 1.82 18.08 5.42
N GLY A 45 2.38 19.29 5.25
CA GLY A 45 3.82 19.48 5.07
C GLY A 45 4.34 19.33 3.64
N ASP A 46 5.66 19.56 3.51
CA ASP A 46 6.39 19.53 2.25
C ASP A 46 6.62 18.09 1.78
N ARG A 47 6.17 17.80 0.55
CA ARG A 47 6.12 16.44 0.00
C ARG A 47 7.50 15.82 -0.17
N ASP A 48 8.49 16.62 -0.56
CA ASP A 48 9.86 16.17 -0.84
C ASP A 48 10.66 15.85 0.42
N THR A 49 10.25 16.40 1.57
CA THR A 49 10.92 16.16 2.86
C THR A 49 10.16 15.20 3.77
N ARG A 50 8.99 14.70 3.34
CA ARG A 50 8.15 13.83 4.16
C ARG A 50 8.80 12.45 4.32
N LYS A 51 9.24 12.15 5.54
CA LYS A 51 9.77 10.83 5.89
C LYS A 51 8.65 9.78 5.79
N LEU A 52 8.80 8.82 4.88
CA LEU A 52 7.87 7.71 4.79
C LEU A 52 7.97 6.84 6.06
N PRO A 53 6.84 6.36 6.58
CA PRO A 53 6.82 5.34 7.62
C PRO A 53 7.64 4.11 7.22
N VAL A 54 8.12 3.36 8.21
CA VAL A 54 8.80 2.06 8.02
C VAL A 54 7.89 0.96 8.56
N MET A 55 7.91 -0.21 7.93
CA MET A 55 7.11 -1.36 8.35
C MET A 55 7.38 -1.71 9.82
N PRO A 56 6.34 -1.75 10.67
CA PRO A 56 6.48 -2.24 12.03
C PRO A 56 6.82 -3.74 12.07
N GLU A 57 7.69 -4.17 12.99
CA GLU A 57 8.08 -5.58 13.13
C GLU A 57 6.90 -6.52 13.41
N ASN A 58 5.85 -6.01 14.05
CA ASN A 58 4.64 -6.76 14.37
C ASN A 58 3.66 -6.91 13.18
N ALA A 59 3.90 -6.21 12.06
CA ALA A 59 3.02 -6.27 10.89
C ALA A 59 2.94 -7.71 10.34
N SER A 60 4.10 -8.36 10.16
CA SER A 60 4.17 -9.74 9.64
C SER A 60 3.63 -10.80 10.62
N LEU A 61 3.37 -10.45 11.88
CA LEU A 61 2.81 -11.38 12.88
C LEU A 61 1.28 -11.37 12.92
N THR A 62 0.66 -10.38 12.28
CA THR A 62 -0.79 -10.12 12.34
C THR A 62 -1.36 -9.93 10.94
N GLU A 63 -0.81 -10.68 9.98
CA GLU A 63 -1.24 -10.64 8.59
C GLU A 63 -2.66 -11.20 8.46
N GLU A 64 -3.49 -10.46 7.73
CA GLU A 64 -4.84 -10.84 7.35
C GLU A 64 -4.98 -10.64 5.84
N ASN A 65 -5.89 -11.42 5.24
CA ASN A 65 -6.18 -11.28 3.82
C ASN A 65 -6.92 -9.96 3.58
N VAL A 66 -6.53 -9.28 2.51
CA VAL A 66 -7.12 -8.01 2.11
C VAL A 66 -7.28 -7.95 0.60
N THR A 67 -8.34 -7.30 0.12
CA THR A 67 -8.50 -6.94 -1.28
C THR A 67 -8.18 -5.46 -1.44
N ILE A 68 -7.21 -5.14 -2.29
CA ILE A 68 -6.83 -3.77 -2.61
C ILE A 68 -7.64 -3.32 -3.82
N GLY A 69 -8.26 -2.14 -3.71
CA GLY A 69 -9.13 -1.57 -4.74
C GLY A 69 -10.35 -2.43 -5.05
N PRO A 70 -11.15 -2.90 -4.07
CA PRO A 70 -12.27 -3.83 -4.31
C PRO A 70 -13.32 -3.26 -5.29
N ASP A 71 -13.45 -1.94 -5.34
CA ASP A 71 -14.38 -1.21 -6.20
C ASP A 71 -13.75 -0.82 -7.56
N GLU A 72 -12.51 -1.24 -7.82
CA GLU A 72 -11.71 -0.84 -8.97
C GLU A 72 -11.47 -2.01 -9.94
N THR A 73 -11.27 -1.71 -11.24
CA THR A 73 -11.02 -2.76 -12.25
C THR A 73 -9.67 -3.46 -12.11
N TRP A 74 -8.75 -2.85 -11.38
CA TRP A 74 -7.39 -3.36 -11.13
C TRP A 74 -7.30 -4.05 -9.76
N ALA A 75 -8.42 -4.40 -9.13
CA ALA A 75 -8.46 -5.05 -7.81
C ALA A 75 -7.55 -6.28 -7.73
N PHE A 76 -6.82 -6.43 -6.63
CA PHE A 76 -5.99 -7.60 -6.38
C PHE A 76 -5.98 -7.99 -4.90
N ARG A 77 -5.65 -9.25 -4.63
CA ARG A 77 -5.59 -9.79 -3.27
C ARG A 77 -4.18 -9.66 -2.70
N SER A 78 -4.09 -9.30 -1.44
CA SER A 78 -2.85 -9.06 -0.71
C SER A 78 -2.98 -9.48 0.75
N ARG A 79 -1.92 -9.30 1.52
CA ARG A 79 -1.90 -9.40 2.99
C ARG A 79 -1.64 -8.04 3.60
N ALA A 80 -2.36 -7.75 4.68
CA ALA A 80 -2.14 -6.55 5.48
C ALA A 80 -2.38 -6.85 6.96
N SER A 81 -1.69 -6.11 7.83
CA SER A 81 -1.99 -6.06 9.24
C SER A 81 -2.83 -4.82 9.55
N ARG A 82 -4.04 -5.03 10.07
CA ARG A 82 -4.90 -3.93 10.55
C ARG A 82 -4.32 -3.22 11.77
N THR A 83 -3.63 -3.97 12.63
CA THR A 83 -3.10 -3.45 13.89
C THR A 83 -1.82 -2.64 13.67
N ALA A 84 -0.96 -3.08 12.75
CA ALA A 84 0.22 -2.33 12.32
C ALA A 84 -0.09 -1.30 11.23
N GLN A 85 -1.30 -1.31 10.69
CA GLN A 85 -1.77 -0.46 9.59
C GLN A 85 -0.83 -0.53 8.38
N TRP A 86 -0.55 -1.74 7.91
CA TRP A 86 0.48 -1.99 6.92
C TRP A 86 0.13 -3.13 5.96
N ILE A 87 0.38 -2.95 4.67
CA ILE A 87 0.37 -4.01 3.65
C ILE A 87 1.69 -4.76 3.73
N THR A 88 1.64 -6.05 4.06
CA THR A 88 2.83 -6.86 4.34
C THR A 88 3.34 -7.62 3.12
N GLY A 89 2.51 -7.77 2.09
CA GLY A 89 2.93 -8.32 0.80
C GLY A 89 1.80 -9.07 0.09
N PRO A 90 2.01 -9.54 -1.15
CA PRO A 90 1.03 -10.33 -1.87
C PRO A 90 0.69 -11.63 -1.12
N LEU A 91 -0.48 -12.21 -1.42
CA LEU A 91 -0.79 -13.60 -1.03
C LEU A 91 0.19 -14.54 -1.75
N GLU A 92 0.71 -15.56 -1.04
CA GLU A 92 1.80 -16.47 -1.49
C GLU A 92 1.44 -17.40 -2.67
N HIS A 93 0.58 -16.97 -3.59
CA HIS A 93 0.31 -17.65 -4.85
C HIS A 93 0.29 -16.72 -6.07
N ASP A 94 0.54 -15.42 -5.87
CA ASP A 94 0.80 -14.40 -6.90
C ASP A 94 2.28 -14.02 -6.91
N SER A 95 3.17 -15.01 -6.74
CA SER A 95 4.61 -14.83 -6.95
C SER A 95 4.93 -14.74 -8.44
N GLU A 96 4.32 -13.79 -9.15
CA GLU A 96 4.99 -13.19 -10.29
C GLU A 96 5.91 -12.10 -9.74
N SER A 97 7.21 -12.40 -9.77
CA SER A 97 8.31 -11.55 -9.32
C SER A 97 8.07 -10.05 -9.58
N TRP A 98 7.85 -9.28 -8.52
CA TRP A 98 8.15 -7.84 -8.54
C TRP A 98 9.63 -7.52 -8.28
N GLU A 99 10.45 -8.57 -8.14
CA GLU A 99 11.91 -8.50 -8.08
C GLU A 99 12.56 -8.98 -9.40
N ASP A 100 12.21 -8.39 -10.55
CA ASP A 100 13.09 -8.45 -11.75
C ASP A 100 12.83 -7.28 -12.73
N GLN A 101 12.94 -6.04 -12.26
CA GLN A 101 13.13 -4.88 -13.16
C GLN A 101 14.43 -4.11 -12.87
N SER A 102 15.39 -4.76 -12.19
CA SER A 102 16.75 -4.22 -12.03
C SER A 102 17.67 -4.55 -13.21
N VAL A 103 17.19 -5.27 -14.24
CA VAL A 103 18.01 -5.74 -15.36
C VAL A 103 17.99 -4.77 -16.54
N TYR A 104 18.23 -3.47 -16.31
CA TYR A 104 18.68 -2.57 -17.37
C TYR A 104 19.66 -1.51 -16.84
N GLY A 105 20.93 -1.65 -17.26
CA GLY A 105 21.97 -0.61 -17.27
C GLY A 105 23.02 -0.77 -16.17
N HIS A 106 24.29 -1.09 -16.41
CA HIS A 106 25.10 -0.84 -17.59
C HIS A 106 26.09 -1.98 -17.85
N SER A 107 26.13 -2.43 -19.10
CA SER A 107 27.37 -2.85 -19.73
C SER A 107 28.23 -1.61 -19.98
N THR A 108 29.45 -1.61 -19.44
CA THR A 108 30.73 -1.37 -20.14
C THR A 108 31.86 -1.70 -19.18
#